data_AF-A0ABD4JJQ3-F1
#
_entry.id   AF-A0ABD4JJQ3-F1
#
_cell.length_a   1.000
_cell.length_b   1.000
_cell.length_c   1.000
_cell.angle_alpha   90.00
_cell.angle_beta   90.00
_cell.angle_gamma   90.00
#
_symmetry.space_group_name_H-M   'P 1'
#
loop_
_entity.id
_entity.type
_entity.pdbx_description
1 polymer ?
#
loop_
_entity_poly.entity_id
_entity_poly.type
_entity_poly.pdbx_seq_one_letter_code
_entity_poly.pdbx_strand_id
1 'polypeptide(L)'
;MQKVILVGKPNVGKSSLFNRLARQRIAITSDVSGTTRDTNKAVVDIEGKECLLIDSGGLDDSSELFRNVKIKTLNEAKNSDAIIYMVDGKFMPDDEDRMMFYELSKLNIPIALVINKVDSKKDETRAWEFINFGVKDLFQISVSHNTGLDELTEWIAKHLKDDVLKADVSDDFDDFLEEFDDEGEFRADENFAEKNIKVGIIGRVNVGKSSLLNALVKDSRAVVSDVAGTTIDPVNEIYEHEGRIYEFVDTAGIRKRGKIEGIERYALNRTEKILEQTDIALLVLDSSEPLTELDERIAGLASKFNLGVIIVLNKWDKSEWEFDELCKEIKDRFKFLAYAPIISVSALGGKRVHKLYGLIQEVYQNFTQKIQTSKLNEVVGEATKLHPIPREKGKSVKIYYAVQFGFAPPRIALVMNKPRALHFSYKRYLTNKLRESFSLSGTPVVLIPKNRGESDEDKE
;
A
#
# COMPACT_ATOMS: atom_id res chain seq x y z
N MET A 1 9.25 -2.19 4.59
CA MET A 1 8.76 -3.24 3.70
C MET A 1 9.28 -4.56 4.20
N GLN A 2 8.37 -5.51 4.41
CA GLN A 2 8.70 -6.81 4.97
C GLN A 2 9.50 -7.63 3.98
N LYS A 3 10.34 -8.54 4.45
CA LYS A 3 11.30 -9.28 3.63
C LYS A 3 11.16 -10.78 3.83
N VAL A 4 11.07 -11.49 2.71
CA VAL A 4 11.08 -12.96 2.67
C VAL A 4 12.34 -13.38 1.92
N ILE A 5 13.15 -14.25 2.51
CA ILE A 5 14.38 -14.74 1.88
C ILE A 5 14.27 -16.22 1.52
N LEU A 6 14.63 -16.55 0.29
CA LEU A 6 14.81 -17.92 -0.20
C LEU A 6 16.26 -18.34 0.03
N VAL A 7 16.46 -19.40 0.81
CA VAL A 7 17.77 -19.95 1.16
C VAL A 7 17.82 -21.43 0.78
N GLY A 8 18.99 -21.94 0.44
CA GLY A 8 19.19 -23.36 0.11
C GLY A 8 20.36 -23.53 -0.85
N LYS A 9 20.74 -24.79 -1.12
CA LYS A 9 21.86 -25.10 -2.04
C LYS A 9 21.62 -24.60 -3.47
N PRO A 10 22.67 -24.46 -4.29
CA PRO A 10 22.52 -24.24 -5.72
C PRO A 10 21.60 -25.29 -6.37
N ASN A 11 20.86 -24.91 -7.41
CA ASN A 11 20.00 -25.80 -8.22
C ASN A 11 18.80 -26.47 -7.51
N VAL A 12 18.50 -26.18 -6.24
CA VAL A 12 17.27 -26.65 -5.57
C VAL A 12 15.98 -26.01 -6.10
N GLY A 13 16.11 -24.95 -6.92
CA GLY A 13 14.99 -24.27 -7.58
C GLY A 13 14.55 -22.96 -6.91
N LYS A 14 15.42 -22.31 -6.12
CA LYS A 14 15.18 -20.98 -5.52
C LYS A 14 14.77 -19.94 -6.56
N SER A 15 15.56 -19.78 -7.62
CA SER A 15 15.29 -18.83 -8.68
C SER A 15 14.01 -19.17 -9.47
N SER A 16 13.63 -20.45 -9.54
CA SER A 16 12.36 -20.87 -10.13
C SER A 16 11.18 -20.43 -9.27
N LEU A 17 11.24 -20.65 -7.95
CA LEU A 17 10.21 -20.20 -7.01
C LEU A 17 10.13 -18.66 -6.97
N PHE A 18 11.29 -17.99 -6.90
CA PHE A 18 11.42 -16.54 -6.98
C PHE A 18 10.71 -15.98 -8.21
N ASN A 19 11.05 -16.50 -9.40
CA ASN A 19 10.44 -16.06 -10.64
C ASN A 19 8.95 -16.38 -10.69
N ARG A 20 8.51 -17.50 -10.11
CA ARG A 20 7.08 -17.87 -10.07
C ARG A 20 6.27 -16.88 -9.24
N LEU A 21 6.72 -16.60 -8.01
CA LEU A 21 6.08 -15.65 -7.11
C LEU A 21 6.16 -14.22 -7.65
N ALA A 22 7.29 -13.83 -8.25
CA ALA A 22 7.43 -12.53 -8.90
C ALA A 22 6.55 -12.38 -10.16
N ARG A 23 6.32 -13.46 -10.92
CA ARG A 23 5.49 -13.45 -12.14
C ARG A 23 3.99 -13.48 -11.89
N GLN A 24 3.50 -13.85 -10.71
CA GLN A 24 2.08 -13.66 -10.36
C GLN A 24 1.66 -12.19 -10.47
N ARG A 25 2.60 -11.25 -10.33
CA ARG A 25 2.42 -9.83 -10.64
C ARG A 25 2.47 -9.52 -12.14
N ILE A 26 3.38 -10.15 -12.89
CA ILE A 26 3.63 -9.87 -14.33
C ILE A 26 2.47 -10.39 -15.21
N ALA A 27 1.79 -11.47 -14.84
CA ALA A 27 0.62 -11.95 -15.59
C ALA A 27 -0.58 -10.96 -15.57
N ILE A 28 -0.58 -9.98 -14.66
CA ILE A 28 -1.61 -8.93 -14.55
C ILE A 28 -1.21 -7.66 -15.32
N THR A 29 0.04 -7.54 -15.76
CA THR A 29 0.54 -6.39 -16.53
C THR A 29 1.32 -6.86 -17.75
N SER A 30 0.70 -6.75 -18.92
CA SER A 30 1.44 -6.76 -20.19
C SER A 30 2.50 -5.65 -20.17
N ASP A 31 3.75 -6.10 -20.32
CA ASP A 31 4.98 -5.40 -20.69
C ASP A 31 5.20 -3.98 -20.11
N VAL A 32 5.83 -3.93 -18.93
CA VAL A 32 6.65 -2.78 -18.53
C VAL A 32 8.06 -3.27 -18.23
N SER A 33 8.97 -2.93 -19.13
CA SER A 33 10.42 -3.06 -18.96
C SER A 33 10.88 -2.18 -17.80
N GLY A 34 11.45 -2.82 -16.77
CA GLY A 34 11.98 -2.13 -15.60
C GLY A 34 12.69 -3.10 -14.65
N THR A 35 13.50 -4.02 -15.19
CA THR A 35 14.44 -4.79 -14.38
C THR A 35 15.54 -3.84 -13.90
N THR A 36 15.41 -3.32 -12.68
CA THR A 36 16.61 -2.91 -11.94
C THR A 36 17.52 -4.14 -11.88
N ARG A 37 18.78 -3.95 -12.28
CA ARG A 37 19.83 -4.95 -12.52
C ARG A 37 20.17 -5.90 -11.35
N ASP A 38 19.38 -5.91 -10.28
CA ASP A 38 19.52 -6.85 -9.17
C ASP A 38 18.57 -8.04 -9.42
N THR A 39 19.07 -9.08 -10.09
CA THR A 39 18.31 -10.30 -10.48
C THR A 39 17.72 -11.10 -9.30
N ASN A 40 17.94 -10.66 -8.07
CA ASN A 40 17.75 -11.47 -6.86
C ASN A 40 16.76 -10.85 -5.88
N LYS A 41 16.15 -9.71 -6.19
CA LYS A 41 15.19 -9.02 -5.32
C LYS A 41 13.97 -8.58 -6.13
N ALA A 42 12.77 -8.90 -5.65
CA ALA A 42 11.52 -8.51 -6.31
C ALA A 42 10.46 -8.14 -5.28
N VAL A 43 9.69 -7.09 -5.57
CA VAL A 43 8.48 -6.77 -4.80
C VAL A 43 7.35 -7.65 -5.31
N VAL A 44 6.81 -8.46 -4.41
CA VAL A 44 5.74 -9.43 -4.68
C VAL A 44 4.55 -9.20 -3.75
N ASP A 45 3.36 -9.57 -4.21
CA ASP A 45 2.14 -9.63 -3.40
C ASP A 45 1.89 -11.11 -3.08
N ILE A 46 1.84 -11.46 -1.80
CA ILE A 46 1.53 -12.81 -1.33
C ILE A 46 0.26 -12.71 -0.48
N GLU A 47 -0.84 -13.28 -0.99
CA GLU A 47 -2.17 -13.25 -0.33
C GLU A 47 -2.61 -11.83 0.10
N GLY A 48 -2.29 -10.81 -0.69
CA GLY A 48 -2.64 -9.41 -0.42
C GLY A 48 -1.67 -8.68 0.54
N LYS A 49 -0.52 -9.28 0.88
CA LYS A 49 0.57 -8.65 1.66
C LYS A 49 1.75 -8.37 0.75
N GLU A 50 2.15 -7.10 0.64
CA GLU A 50 3.34 -6.72 -0.14
C GLU A 50 4.63 -7.03 0.64
N CYS A 51 5.51 -7.83 0.04
CA CYS A 51 6.83 -8.10 0.61
C CYS A 51 7.94 -8.04 -0.45
N LEU A 52 9.16 -7.79 0.02
CA LEU A 52 10.37 -7.91 -0.77
C LEU A 52 10.85 -9.36 -0.70
N LEU A 53 10.72 -10.09 -1.81
CA LEU A 53 11.27 -11.43 -1.95
C LEU A 53 12.73 -11.35 -2.38
N ILE A 54 13.59 -12.15 -1.74
CA ILE A 54 15.05 -12.15 -1.95
C ILE A 54 15.51 -13.58 -2.26
N ASP A 55 16.18 -13.80 -3.40
CA ASP A 55 16.84 -15.06 -3.72
C ASP A 55 18.30 -15.02 -3.26
N SER A 56 18.67 -15.86 -2.28
CA SER A 56 20.05 -15.95 -1.81
C SER A 56 21.00 -16.51 -2.88
N GLY A 57 20.48 -17.21 -3.90
CA GLY A 57 21.28 -17.89 -4.92
C GLY A 57 22.03 -16.96 -5.87
N GLY A 58 21.61 -15.71 -6.03
CA GLY A 58 22.38 -14.73 -6.78
C GLY A 58 23.29 -13.84 -5.93
N LEU A 59 23.33 -14.06 -4.60
CA LEU A 59 24.41 -13.53 -3.75
C LEU A 59 25.72 -14.34 -3.91
N ASP A 60 25.64 -15.46 -4.64
CA ASP A 60 26.71 -16.43 -4.88
C ASP A 60 27.57 -16.13 -6.14
N ASP A 61 27.21 -15.11 -6.95
CA ASP A 61 27.87 -14.82 -8.24
C ASP A 61 29.27 -14.17 -8.12
N SER A 62 29.75 -13.90 -6.90
CA SER A 62 31.16 -13.59 -6.68
C SER A 62 31.91 -14.88 -6.39
N SER A 63 33.02 -15.13 -7.09
CA SER A 63 34.00 -16.20 -6.88
C SER A 63 34.69 -16.14 -5.50
N GLU A 64 33.91 -16.04 -4.43
CA GLU A 64 34.31 -15.92 -3.05
C GLU A 64 34.13 -17.26 -2.34
N LEU A 65 35.09 -17.59 -1.47
CA LEU A 65 35.10 -18.78 -0.62
C LEU A 65 33.71 -19.06 0.00
N PHE A 66 33.27 -20.33 -0.01
CA PHE A 66 32.01 -20.83 0.59
C PHE A 66 31.66 -20.23 1.97
N ARG A 67 32.68 -19.86 2.77
CA ARG A 67 32.51 -19.22 4.08
C ARG A 67 31.90 -17.81 4.00
N ASN A 68 32.24 -17.02 2.97
CA ASN A 68 31.71 -15.68 2.75
C ASN A 68 30.26 -15.70 2.28
N VAL A 69 29.91 -16.67 1.44
CA VAL A 69 28.52 -16.95 1.02
C VAL A 69 27.65 -17.24 2.24
N LYS A 70 28.11 -18.11 3.14
CA LYS A 70 27.38 -18.46 4.37
C LYS A 70 27.15 -17.23 5.26
N ILE A 71 28.17 -16.38 5.44
CA ILE A 71 28.06 -15.15 6.25
C ILE A 71 27.08 -14.15 5.61
N LYS A 72 27.14 -13.95 4.29
CA LYS A 72 26.21 -13.07 3.56
C LYS A 72 24.76 -13.53 3.71
N THR A 73 24.49 -14.81 3.49
CA THR A 73 23.15 -15.41 3.64
C THR A 73 22.63 -15.28 5.06
N LEU A 74 23.46 -15.56 6.09
CA LEU A 74 23.06 -15.39 7.49
C LEU A 74 22.75 -13.92 7.85
N ASN A 75 23.52 -12.96 7.32
CA ASN A 75 23.29 -11.54 7.58
C ASN A 75 22.01 -11.03 6.89
N GLU A 76 21.71 -11.50 5.67
CA GLU A 76 20.46 -11.14 4.99
C GLU A 76 19.26 -11.79 5.67
N ALA A 77 19.40 -13.05 6.12
CA ALA A 77 18.38 -13.76 6.89
C ALA A 77 18.05 -13.05 8.21
N LYS A 78 19.04 -12.54 8.95
CA LYS A 78 18.84 -11.75 10.18
C LYS A 78 17.97 -10.50 10.00
N ASN A 79 17.92 -9.96 8.78
CA ASN A 79 17.16 -8.77 8.44
C ASN A 79 15.84 -9.10 7.72
N SER A 80 15.42 -10.36 7.76
CA SER A 80 14.20 -10.87 7.10
C SER A 80 13.09 -11.16 8.12
N ASP A 81 11.84 -11.10 7.67
CA ASP A 81 10.65 -11.38 8.48
C ASP A 81 10.22 -12.86 8.37
N ALA A 82 10.57 -13.54 7.27
CA ALA A 82 10.40 -14.98 7.12
C ALA A 82 11.54 -15.60 6.26
N ILE A 83 11.89 -16.86 6.56
CA ILE A 83 12.92 -17.62 5.87
C ILE A 83 12.29 -18.85 5.22
N ILE A 84 12.55 -19.04 3.92
CA ILE A 84 12.16 -20.24 3.18
C ILE A 84 13.42 -21.03 2.86
N TYR A 85 13.60 -22.16 3.54
CA TYR A 85 14.72 -23.04 3.29
C TYR A 85 14.34 -24.13 2.30
N MET A 86 14.91 -24.09 1.09
CA MET A 86 14.57 -24.98 -0.01
C MET A 86 15.58 -26.12 -0.16
N VAL A 87 15.05 -27.33 -0.30
CA VAL A 87 15.79 -28.55 -0.63
C VAL A 87 15.21 -29.21 -1.88
N ASP A 88 15.99 -30.07 -2.53
CA ASP A 88 15.57 -30.81 -3.73
C ASP A 88 15.06 -32.21 -3.34
N GLY A 89 13.75 -32.45 -3.50
CA GLY A 89 13.07 -33.71 -3.19
C GLY A 89 13.46 -34.89 -4.09
N LYS A 90 14.29 -34.67 -5.12
CA LYS A 90 14.89 -35.75 -5.92
C LYS A 90 16.05 -36.45 -5.21
N PHE A 91 16.62 -35.82 -4.19
CA PHE A 91 17.73 -36.34 -3.41
C PHE A 91 17.31 -36.71 -1.99
N MET A 92 18.15 -37.50 -1.32
CA MET A 92 17.98 -37.78 0.11
C MET A 92 18.36 -36.54 0.93
N PRO A 93 17.82 -36.39 2.15
CA PRO A 93 18.15 -35.27 3.00
C PRO A 93 19.64 -35.26 3.37
N ASP A 94 20.29 -34.12 3.17
CA ASP A 94 21.73 -33.97 3.38
C ASP A 94 22.05 -33.33 4.74
N ASP A 95 23.19 -33.70 5.33
CA ASP A 95 23.61 -33.24 6.66
C ASP A 95 23.99 -31.75 6.65
N GLU A 96 24.54 -31.24 5.55
CA GLU A 96 24.86 -29.80 5.44
C GLU A 96 23.58 -28.94 5.42
N ASP A 97 22.54 -29.42 4.74
CA ASP A 97 21.23 -28.75 4.70
C ASP A 97 20.59 -28.74 6.09
N ARG A 98 20.68 -29.86 6.83
CA ARG A 98 20.26 -29.93 8.24
C ARG A 98 20.99 -28.90 9.08
N MET A 99 22.32 -28.89 9.02
CA MET A 99 23.14 -27.97 9.81
C MET A 99 22.79 -26.51 9.54
N MET A 100 22.62 -26.14 8.27
CA MET A 100 22.28 -24.77 7.88
C MET A 100 20.85 -24.39 8.30
N PHE A 101 19.88 -25.29 8.14
CA PHE A 101 18.51 -25.09 8.61
C PHE A 101 18.48 -24.82 10.12
N TYR A 102 19.16 -25.65 10.91
CA TYR A 102 19.24 -25.48 12.37
C TYR A 102 20.03 -24.24 12.81
N GLU A 103 20.96 -23.75 11.99
CA GLU A 103 21.66 -22.50 12.27
C GLU A 103 20.77 -21.29 12.04
N LEU A 104 19.97 -21.32 10.97
CA LEU A 104 18.98 -20.27 10.66
C LEU A 104 17.81 -20.25 11.65
N SER A 105 17.36 -21.42 12.11
CA SER A 105 16.26 -21.50 13.09
C SER A 105 16.61 -20.87 14.45
N LYS A 106 17.90 -20.77 14.80
CA LYS A 106 18.37 -20.07 16.01
C LYS A 106 18.21 -18.56 15.95
N LEU A 107 17.87 -17.98 14.79
CA LEU A 107 17.66 -16.54 14.63
C LEU A 107 16.32 -16.05 15.20
N ASN A 108 15.44 -16.94 15.67
CA ASN A 108 14.08 -16.63 16.13
C ASN A 108 13.21 -15.93 15.06
N ILE A 109 13.47 -16.23 13.79
CA ILE A 109 12.67 -15.76 12.64
C ILE A 109 11.86 -16.96 12.13
N PRO A 110 10.58 -16.79 11.77
CA PRO A 110 9.78 -17.85 11.16
C PRO A 110 10.51 -18.51 9.98
N ILE A 111 10.65 -19.84 10.02
CA ILE A 111 11.38 -20.60 9.01
C ILE A 111 10.59 -21.84 8.57
N ALA A 112 10.43 -22.01 7.26
CA ALA A 112 9.80 -23.18 6.66
C ALA A 112 10.80 -24.02 5.87
N LEU A 113 10.66 -25.34 5.96
CA LEU A 113 11.37 -26.27 5.08
C LEU A 113 10.51 -26.57 3.85
N VAL A 114 11.02 -26.26 2.66
CA VAL A 114 10.32 -26.46 1.39
C VAL A 114 11.05 -27.50 0.55
N ILE A 115 10.38 -28.62 0.33
CA ILE A 115 10.87 -29.74 -0.49
C ILE A 115 10.36 -29.52 -1.91
N ASN A 116 11.24 -29.05 -2.79
CA ASN A 116 10.87 -28.73 -4.17
C ASN A 116 11.11 -29.92 -5.12
N LYS A 117 10.51 -29.88 -6.32
CA LYS A 117 10.59 -30.90 -7.37
C LYS A 117 9.91 -32.23 -7.00
N VAL A 118 8.88 -32.18 -6.17
CA VAL A 118 8.00 -33.32 -5.87
C VAL A 118 7.02 -33.50 -7.03
N ASP A 119 7.52 -34.08 -8.12
CA ASP A 119 6.80 -34.15 -9.40
C ASP A 119 6.00 -35.46 -9.57
N SER A 120 6.31 -36.50 -8.78
CA SER A 120 5.71 -37.83 -8.89
C SER A 120 5.44 -38.47 -7.52
N LYS A 121 4.59 -39.52 -7.48
CA LYS A 121 4.33 -40.31 -6.26
C LYS A 121 5.59 -40.91 -5.62
N LYS A 122 6.60 -41.22 -6.44
CA LYS A 122 7.89 -41.71 -5.97
C LYS A 122 8.67 -40.62 -5.23
N ASP A 123 8.58 -39.38 -5.71
CA ASP A 123 9.22 -38.23 -5.08
C ASP A 123 8.48 -37.82 -3.80
N GLU A 124 7.15 -37.90 -3.81
CA GLU A 124 6.31 -37.72 -2.61
C GLU A 124 6.69 -38.72 -1.52
N THR A 125 6.85 -40.00 -1.90
CA THR A 125 7.32 -41.05 -0.97
C THR A 125 8.70 -40.73 -0.41
N ARG A 126 9.62 -40.21 -1.24
CA ARG A 126 10.96 -39.79 -0.79
C ARG A 126 10.92 -38.57 0.12
N ALA A 127 10.00 -37.62 -0.13
CA ALA A 127 9.86 -36.41 0.67
C ALA A 127 9.53 -36.71 2.15
N TRP A 128 8.90 -37.85 2.45
CA TRP A 128 8.67 -38.31 3.83
C TRP A 128 9.97 -38.46 4.64
N GLU A 129 11.12 -38.72 4.00
CA GLU A 129 12.41 -38.83 4.70
C GLU A 129 12.86 -37.50 5.33
N PHE A 130 12.36 -36.36 4.83
CA PHE A 130 12.68 -35.03 5.36
C PHE A 130 11.93 -34.72 6.66
N ILE A 131 10.93 -35.52 7.06
CA ILE A 131 10.29 -35.40 8.38
C ILE A 131 11.30 -35.62 9.51
N ASN A 132 12.36 -36.40 9.24
CA ASN A 132 13.48 -36.58 10.16
C ASN A 132 14.24 -35.27 10.48
N PHE A 133 13.97 -34.15 9.76
CA PHE A 133 14.45 -32.83 10.16
C PHE A 133 13.75 -32.29 11.43
N GLY A 134 12.64 -32.88 11.88
CA GLY A 134 11.95 -32.45 13.09
C GLY A 134 11.34 -31.04 13.00
N VAL A 135 10.99 -30.60 11.79
CA VAL A 135 10.49 -29.25 11.51
C VAL A 135 8.96 -29.25 11.59
N LYS A 136 8.40 -28.19 12.16
CA LYS A 136 6.94 -28.00 12.24
C LYS A 136 6.34 -27.60 10.90
N ASP A 137 6.95 -26.62 10.24
CA ASP A 137 6.49 -26.03 8.99
C ASP A 137 7.25 -26.67 7.80
N LEU A 138 6.65 -27.71 7.23
CA LEU A 138 7.20 -28.49 6.13
C LEU A 138 6.22 -28.52 4.95
N PHE A 139 6.69 -28.11 3.77
CA PHE A 139 5.87 -28.02 2.56
C PHE A 139 6.49 -28.82 1.41
N GLN A 140 5.67 -29.61 0.74
CA GLN A 140 6.06 -30.35 -0.47
C GLN A 140 5.52 -29.60 -1.68
N ILE A 141 6.41 -29.16 -2.57
CA ILE A 141 6.02 -28.36 -3.73
C ILE A 141 6.62 -28.89 -5.03
N SER A 142 5.95 -28.55 -6.13
CA SER A 142 6.54 -28.59 -7.46
C SER A 142 6.32 -27.24 -8.13
N VAL A 143 7.38 -26.43 -8.22
CA VAL A 143 7.31 -25.15 -8.94
C VAL A 143 7.00 -25.36 -10.43
N SER A 144 7.53 -26.44 -11.03
CA SER A 144 7.29 -26.77 -12.45
C SER A 144 5.85 -27.19 -12.73
N HIS A 145 5.19 -27.87 -11.79
CA HIS A 145 3.80 -28.31 -11.94
C HIS A 145 2.79 -27.39 -11.24
N ASN A 146 3.26 -26.35 -10.55
CA ASN A 146 2.44 -25.41 -9.78
C ASN A 146 1.59 -26.10 -8.70
N THR A 147 2.19 -27.03 -7.96
CA THR A 147 1.53 -27.82 -6.92
C THR A 147 2.14 -27.49 -5.56
N GLY A 148 1.31 -27.40 -4.51
CA GLY A 148 1.73 -27.14 -3.12
C GLY A 148 2.14 -25.69 -2.84
N LEU A 149 2.02 -24.79 -3.83
CA LEU A 149 2.40 -23.38 -3.66
C LEU A 149 1.40 -22.61 -2.80
N ASP A 150 0.11 -22.95 -2.85
CA ASP A 150 -0.95 -22.25 -2.12
C ASP A 150 -0.72 -22.31 -0.60
N GLU A 151 -0.41 -23.50 -0.07
CA GLU A 151 -0.11 -23.70 1.36
C GLU A 151 1.15 -22.93 1.79
N LEU A 152 2.16 -22.90 0.92
CA LEU A 152 3.38 -22.14 1.15
C LEU A 152 3.11 -20.63 1.17
N THR A 153 2.31 -20.10 0.24
CA THR A 153 1.96 -18.67 0.20
C THR A 153 1.08 -18.27 1.38
N GLU A 154 0.14 -19.13 1.79
CA GLU A 154 -0.65 -18.92 3.01
C GLU A 154 0.23 -18.86 4.26
N TRP A 155 1.21 -19.78 4.39
CA TRP A 155 2.16 -19.77 5.49
C TRP A 155 3.02 -18.50 5.52
N ILE A 156 3.55 -18.08 4.37
CA ILE A 156 4.32 -16.83 4.26
C ILE A 156 3.44 -15.66 4.71
N ALA A 157 2.22 -15.56 4.21
CA ALA A 157 1.29 -14.48 4.56
C ALA A 157 0.95 -14.44 6.05
N LYS A 158 0.86 -15.59 6.72
CA LYS A 158 0.64 -15.68 8.17
C LYS A 158 1.79 -15.08 8.98
N HIS A 159 3.02 -15.18 8.49
CA HIS A 159 4.24 -14.72 9.18
C HIS A 159 4.71 -13.33 8.77
N LEU A 160 4.13 -12.79 7.70
CA LEU A 160 4.21 -11.37 7.41
C LEU A 160 3.19 -10.64 8.30
N LYS A 161 3.65 -9.59 8.98
CA LYS A 161 2.78 -8.58 9.60
C LYS A 161 1.76 -8.13 8.57
N ASP A 162 0.53 -7.95 8.98
CA ASP A 162 -0.36 -7.12 8.17
C ASP A 162 0.32 -5.74 8.03
N ASP A 163 0.32 -5.18 6.83
CA ASP A 163 0.84 -3.82 6.65
C ASP A 163 0.19 -2.95 7.74
N VAL A 164 1.02 -2.24 8.50
CA VAL A 164 0.67 -1.41 9.67
C VAL A 164 -0.19 -0.18 9.28
N LEU A 165 -0.90 -0.26 8.16
CA LEU A 165 -1.96 0.64 7.72
C LEU A 165 -3.31 -0.07 7.53
N LYS A 166 -3.44 -1.33 7.95
CA LYS A 166 -4.68 -1.79 8.55
C LYS A 166 -4.52 -1.54 10.05
N ALA A 167 -5.13 -0.47 10.56
CA ALA A 167 -5.70 -0.55 11.91
C ALA A 167 -6.41 -1.91 12.00
N ASP A 168 -6.25 -2.60 13.12
CA ASP A 168 -6.94 -3.86 13.42
C ASP A 168 -8.45 -3.68 13.29
N VAL A 169 -8.98 -3.78 12.05
CA VAL A 169 -10.41 -3.67 11.78
C VAL A 169 -11.15 -4.94 12.23
N SER A 170 -10.49 -5.97 12.77
CA SER A 170 -11.20 -7.07 13.43
C SER A 170 -11.76 -6.57 14.75
N ASP A 171 -10.88 -6.09 15.62
CA ASP A 171 -11.22 -5.61 16.95
C ASP A 171 -12.04 -4.32 16.84
N ASP A 172 -11.69 -3.42 15.92
CA ASP A 172 -12.48 -2.20 15.70
C ASP A 172 -13.88 -2.49 15.12
N PHE A 173 -14.14 -3.58 14.38
CA PHE A 173 -15.45 -3.72 13.69
C PHE A 173 -16.56 -4.21 14.62
N ASP A 174 -16.26 -5.11 15.56
CA ASP A 174 -17.25 -5.58 16.53
C ASP A 174 -17.53 -4.50 17.59
N ASP A 175 -16.50 -3.81 18.10
CA ASP A 175 -16.67 -2.61 18.94
C ASP A 175 -17.42 -1.50 18.17
N PHE A 176 -17.14 -1.33 16.89
CA PHE A 176 -17.84 -0.39 16.01
C PHE A 176 -19.31 -0.76 15.76
N LEU A 177 -19.68 -2.04 15.71
CA LEU A 177 -21.09 -2.45 15.56
C LEU A 177 -21.91 -2.03 16.79
N GLU A 178 -21.30 -1.89 17.97
CA GLU A 178 -21.94 -1.33 19.17
C GLU A 178 -22.19 0.19 19.07
N GLU A 179 -21.50 0.89 18.16
CA GLU A 179 -21.65 2.32 17.89
C GLU A 179 -22.78 2.64 16.88
N PHE A 180 -23.54 1.64 16.43
CA PHE A 180 -24.74 1.82 15.61
C PHE A 180 -25.96 1.95 16.50
N ASP A 181 -26.88 2.86 16.16
CA ASP A 181 -28.23 2.80 16.72
C ASP A 181 -29.08 1.71 16.06
N ASP A 182 -30.29 1.48 16.61
CA ASP A 182 -31.23 0.47 16.10
C ASP A 182 -31.66 0.72 14.64
N GLU A 183 -31.37 1.91 14.08
CA GLU A 183 -31.63 2.28 12.69
C GLU A 183 -30.41 2.09 11.77
N GLY A 184 -29.26 1.68 12.32
CA GLY A 184 -28.05 1.45 11.56
C GLY A 184 -27.32 2.74 11.19
N GLU A 185 -27.46 3.79 12.00
CA GLU A 185 -26.65 5.01 11.91
C GLU A 185 -25.50 5.02 12.91
N PHE A 186 -24.32 5.43 12.42
CA PHE A 186 -23.12 5.59 13.22
C PHE A 186 -23.26 6.78 14.20
N ARG A 187 -23.00 6.52 15.49
CA ARG A 187 -23.17 7.46 16.62
C ARG A 187 -22.04 8.47 16.83
N ALA A 188 -20.90 8.36 16.15
CA ALA A 188 -19.82 9.34 16.37
C ALA A 188 -20.21 10.72 15.81
N ASP A 189 -20.45 11.65 16.74
CA ASP A 189 -20.74 13.06 16.50
C ASP A 189 -19.44 13.84 16.23
N GLU A 190 -18.55 13.31 15.38
CA GLU A 190 -17.34 14.04 15.00
C GLU A 190 -17.72 15.20 14.08
N ASN A 191 -17.72 16.42 14.62
CA ASN A 191 -17.96 17.63 13.84
C ASN A 191 -16.73 18.00 12.99
N PHE A 192 -16.51 17.26 11.89
CA PHE A 192 -15.45 17.55 10.91
C PHE A 192 -15.58 18.96 10.31
N ALA A 193 -16.77 19.56 10.35
CA ALA A 193 -17.00 20.93 9.92
C ALA A 193 -16.38 21.98 10.87
N GLU A 194 -15.82 21.60 12.02
CA GLU A 194 -15.09 22.52 12.92
C GLU A 194 -13.60 22.17 13.05
N LYS A 195 -13.17 20.98 12.61
CA LYS A 195 -11.75 20.57 12.62
C LYS A 195 -10.91 21.35 11.60
N ASN A 196 -9.66 21.64 11.96
CA ASN A 196 -8.66 22.19 11.05
C ASN A 196 -8.35 21.19 9.94
N ILE A 197 -8.16 21.68 8.71
CA ILE A 197 -7.73 20.83 7.59
C ILE A 197 -6.21 20.76 7.59
N LYS A 198 -5.64 19.58 7.82
CA LYS A 198 -4.19 19.38 7.76
C LYS A 198 -3.74 19.15 6.32
N VAL A 199 -2.88 20.02 5.81
CA VAL A 199 -2.45 20.04 4.41
C VAL A 199 -0.95 19.80 4.31
N GLY A 200 -0.56 18.70 3.64
CA GLY A 200 0.83 18.34 3.38
C GLY A 200 1.24 18.72 1.96
N ILE A 201 2.35 19.47 1.80
CA ILE A 201 2.87 19.83 0.47
C ILE A 201 4.06 18.93 0.14
N ILE A 202 3.86 18.00 -0.79
CA ILE A 202 4.86 17.00 -1.18
C ILE A 202 5.31 17.19 -2.63
N GLY A 203 6.44 16.56 -2.99
CA GLY A 203 7.03 16.65 -4.33
C GLY A 203 8.55 16.75 -4.27
N ARG A 204 9.21 16.60 -5.43
CA ARG A 204 10.68 16.66 -5.52
C ARG A 204 11.25 18.01 -5.09
N VAL A 205 12.57 18.06 -4.89
CA VAL A 205 13.26 19.34 -4.71
C VAL A 205 13.04 20.24 -5.93
N ASN A 206 12.99 21.55 -5.73
CA ASN A 206 12.87 22.57 -6.79
C ASN A 206 11.58 22.60 -7.64
N VAL A 207 10.59 21.73 -7.40
CA VAL A 207 9.26 21.81 -8.06
C VAL A 207 8.44 23.04 -7.64
N GLY A 208 8.90 23.79 -6.65
CA GLY A 208 8.30 25.06 -6.21
C GLY A 208 7.34 24.97 -5.02
N LYS A 209 7.46 23.94 -4.17
CA LYS A 209 6.70 23.79 -2.91
C LYS A 209 6.73 25.04 -2.03
N SER A 210 7.90 25.64 -1.84
CA SER A 210 8.06 26.85 -1.00
C SER A 210 7.42 28.08 -1.61
N SER A 211 7.52 28.21 -2.93
CA SER A 211 6.81 29.26 -3.66
C SER A 211 5.30 29.08 -3.56
N LEU A 212 4.81 27.84 -3.64
CA LEU A 212 3.38 27.51 -3.54
C LEU A 212 2.85 27.84 -2.15
N LEU A 213 3.53 27.39 -1.09
CA LEU A 213 3.18 27.73 0.29
C LEU A 213 3.12 29.24 0.48
N ASN A 214 4.17 29.97 0.06
CA ASN A 214 4.20 31.43 0.17
C ASN A 214 3.06 32.10 -0.60
N ALA A 215 2.67 31.57 -1.76
CA ALA A 215 1.57 32.12 -2.55
C ALA A 215 0.21 31.87 -1.88
N LEU A 216 -0.02 30.68 -1.32
CA LEU A 216 -1.22 30.37 -0.53
C LEU A 216 -1.32 31.26 0.72
N VAL A 217 -0.19 31.44 1.41
CA VAL A 217 -0.10 32.27 2.61
C VAL A 217 -0.34 33.75 2.35
N LYS A 218 0.06 34.28 1.18
CA LYS A 218 -0.19 35.68 0.83
C LYS A 218 -1.68 36.02 0.71
N ASP A 219 -2.50 35.05 0.31
CA ASP A 219 -3.95 35.20 0.16
C ASP A 219 -4.73 34.86 1.44
N SER A 220 -4.04 34.57 2.56
CA SER A 220 -4.65 34.18 3.83
C SER A 220 -4.15 35.02 5.01
N ARG A 221 -4.92 35.00 6.11
CA ARG A 221 -4.56 35.70 7.35
C ARG A 221 -3.85 34.71 8.25
N ALA A 222 -2.65 35.05 8.72
CA ALA A 222 -1.95 34.28 9.73
C ALA A 222 -2.75 34.35 11.04
N VAL A 223 -3.07 33.20 11.63
CA VAL A 223 -3.68 33.15 12.96
C VAL A 223 -2.55 33.13 13.97
N VAL A 224 -2.53 34.10 14.89
CA VAL A 224 -1.61 34.08 16.03
C VAL A 224 -2.40 33.72 17.29
N SER A 225 -1.99 32.60 17.91
CA SER A 225 -2.26 32.15 19.28
C SER A 225 -3.58 31.44 19.63
N ASP A 226 -3.40 30.42 20.49
CA ASP A 226 -4.29 29.83 21.51
C ASP A 226 -5.71 29.41 21.11
N VAL A 227 -5.86 28.65 20.02
CA VAL A 227 -7.08 27.86 19.84
C VAL A 227 -7.03 26.66 20.78
N ALA A 228 -7.90 26.62 21.78
CA ALA A 228 -8.00 25.51 22.74
C ALA A 228 -8.14 24.18 21.98
N GLY A 229 -7.15 23.28 22.12
CA GLY A 229 -7.13 21.99 21.44
C GLY A 229 -6.03 21.81 20.38
N THR A 230 -5.24 22.83 20.06
CA THR A 230 -4.06 22.64 19.20
C THR A 230 -2.90 22.06 20.01
N THR A 231 -2.49 20.82 19.75
CA THR A 231 -1.12 20.39 20.03
C THR A 231 -0.21 21.21 19.13
N ILE A 232 0.41 22.25 19.69
CA ILE A 232 1.32 23.13 18.94
C ILE A 232 2.57 22.33 18.60
N ASP A 233 2.64 21.81 17.37
CA ASP A 233 3.88 21.35 16.79
C ASP A 233 4.60 22.60 16.24
N PRO A 234 5.78 23.00 16.77
CA PRO A 234 6.44 24.28 16.45
C PRO A 234 6.93 24.40 14.98
N VAL A 235 6.63 23.40 14.15
CA VAL A 235 7.07 23.26 12.76
C VAL A 235 5.91 23.47 11.76
N ASN A 236 4.66 23.46 12.23
CA ASN A 236 3.47 23.64 11.40
C ASN A 236 3.05 25.12 11.37
N GLU A 237 2.41 25.55 10.29
CA GLU A 237 1.86 26.91 10.18
C GLU A 237 0.35 26.86 9.99
N ILE A 238 -0.36 27.69 10.74
CA ILE A 238 -1.83 27.74 10.74
C ILE A 238 -2.29 29.04 10.07
N TYR A 239 -3.19 28.89 9.10
CA TYR A 239 -3.76 30.01 8.34
C TYR A 239 -5.27 29.92 8.27
N GLU A 240 -5.93 31.07 8.27
CA GLU A 240 -7.36 31.18 8.05
C GLU A 240 -7.64 31.72 6.65
N HIS A 241 -8.50 31.03 5.91
CA HIS A 241 -9.02 31.48 4.62
C HIS A 241 -10.52 31.22 4.55
N GLU A 242 -11.30 32.26 4.25
CA GLU A 242 -12.78 32.21 4.17
C GLU A 242 -13.44 31.60 5.43
N GLY A 243 -12.91 31.89 6.61
CA GLY A 243 -13.43 31.37 7.89
C GLY A 243 -13.09 29.90 8.18
N ARG A 244 -12.29 29.25 7.31
CA ARG A 244 -11.79 27.89 7.51
C ARG A 244 -10.31 27.91 7.91
N ILE A 245 -9.94 27.07 8.87
CA ILE A 245 -8.57 26.94 9.37
C ILE A 245 -7.84 25.81 8.64
N TYR A 246 -6.65 26.13 8.14
CA TYR A 246 -5.75 25.22 7.45
C TYR A 246 -4.44 25.12 8.22
N GLU A 247 -4.00 23.91 8.52
CA GLU A 247 -2.72 23.63 9.14
C GLU A 247 -1.78 23.02 8.10
N PHE A 248 -0.76 23.78 7.68
CA PHE A 248 0.25 23.27 6.76
C PHE A 248 1.34 22.52 7.52
N VAL A 249 1.48 21.24 7.21
CA VAL A 249 2.38 20.32 7.92
C VAL A 249 3.84 20.51 7.48
N ASP A 250 4.76 20.62 8.44
CA ASP A 250 6.21 20.69 8.28
C ASP A 250 6.71 21.81 7.32
N THR A 251 6.25 23.05 7.56
CA THR A 251 6.64 24.21 6.74
C THR A 251 8.10 24.61 6.90
N ALA A 252 8.71 24.35 8.07
CA ALA A 252 10.12 24.66 8.31
C ALA A 252 11.05 23.91 7.34
N GLY A 253 10.64 22.71 6.91
CA GLY A 253 11.30 21.94 5.86
C GLY A 253 11.30 22.56 4.49
N ILE A 254 10.17 23.16 4.16
CA ILE A 254 9.91 23.82 2.90
C ILE A 254 10.71 25.13 2.84
N ARG A 255 10.79 25.89 3.95
CA ARG A 255 11.50 27.19 3.99
C ARG A 255 13.03 27.06 4.06
N LYS A 256 13.59 26.02 4.71
CA LYS A 256 15.05 25.87 4.92
C LYS A 256 15.84 25.33 3.71
N ARG A 257 15.20 24.84 2.64
CA ARG A 257 15.86 24.06 1.56
C ARG A 257 16.21 24.82 0.29
N GLY A 258 16.76 26.03 0.42
CA GLY A 258 17.39 26.71 -0.72
C GLY A 258 18.75 26.15 -1.15
N LYS A 259 19.38 25.22 -0.41
CA LYS A 259 20.85 24.99 -0.54
C LYS A 259 21.43 23.61 -0.16
N ILE A 260 20.66 22.52 -0.09
CA ILE A 260 21.24 21.20 0.28
C ILE A 260 20.87 20.15 -0.77
N GLU A 261 21.79 19.91 -1.70
CA GLU A 261 21.82 18.73 -2.58
C GLU A 261 22.37 17.53 -1.80
N GLY A 262 21.88 16.32 -2.11
CA GLY A 262 22.64 15.10 -1.86
C GLY A 262 22.11 14.08 -0.86
N ILE A 263 20.86 14.17 -0.36
CA ILE A 263 20.31 13.03 0.40
C ILE A 263 18.83 12.76 0.14
N GLU A 264 18.56 12.07 -0.97
CA GLU A 264 17.22 11.64 -1.39
C GLU A 264 16.52 10.73 -0.38
N ARG A 265 17.28 9.88 0.33
CA ARG A 265 16.74 8.96 1.35
C ARG A 265 16.13 9.69 2.56
N TYR A 266 16.72 10.81 2.99
CA TYR A 266 16.14 11.66 4.03
C TYR A 266 14.95 12.48 3.51
N ALA A 267 14.82 12.70 2.20
CA ALA A 267 13.66 13.37 1.64
C ALA A 267 12.42 12.47 1.66
N LEU A 268 12.57 11.17 1.39
CA LEU A 268 11.45 10.21 1.41
C LEU A 268 10.93 9.95 2.83
N ASN A 269 11.80 9.67 3.80
CA ASN A 269 11.38 9.46 5.21
C ASN A 269 10.69 10.72 5.78
N ARG A 270 11.10 11.91 5.34
CA ARG A 270 10.43 13.16 5.72
C ARG A 270 9.04 13.26 5.11
N THR A 271 8.92 12.94 3.82
CA THR A 271 7.63 12.90 3.13
C THR A 271 6.66 11.95 3.84
N GLU A 272 7.11 10.77 4.27
CA GLU A 272 6.30 9.83 5.07
C GLU A 272 5.76 10.49 6.36
N LYS A 273 6.63 11.12 7.16
CA LYS A 273 6.20 11.83 8.38
C LYS A 273 5.20 12.96 8.12
N ILE A 274 5.35 13.70 7.01
CA ILE A 274 4.38 14.72 6.61
C ILE A 274 3.03 14.07 6.34
N LEU A 275 3.02 12.97 5.59
CA LEU A 275 1.81 12.27 5.19
C LEU A 275 1.09 11.63 6.39
N GLU A 276 1.80 11.13 7.39
CA GLU A 276 1.23 10.59 8.64
C GLU A 276 0.35 11.59 9.40
N GLN A 277 0.63 12.90 9.27
CA GLN A 277 -0.06 13.97 9.97
C GLN A 277 -0.97 14.80 9.06
N THR A 278 -1.16 14.40 7.81
CA THR A 278 -1.88 15.16 6.78
C THR A 278 -3.25 14.56 6.51
N ASP A 279 -4.28 15.38 6.29
CA ASP A 279 -5.56 14.94 5.74
C ASP A 279 -5.54 14.99 4.21
N ILE A 280 -5.05 16.12 3.66
CA ILE A 280 -5.02 16.42 2.22
C ILE A 280 -3.58 16.67 1.75
N ALA A 281 -3.07 15.80 0.87
CA ALA A 281 -1.76 15.95 0.25
C ALA A 281 -1.83 16.73 -1.07
N LEU A 282 -1.08 17.82 -1.16
CA LEU A 282 -0.79 18.54 -2.40
C LEU A 282 0.47 17.94 -3.04
N LEU A 283 0.30 17.09 -4.06
CA LEU A 283 1.40 16.55 -4.86
C LEU A 283 1.84 17.57 -5.90
N VAL A 284 2.92 18.29 -5.63
CA VAL A 284 3.45 19.34 -6.51
C VAL A 284 4.40 18.74 -7.54
N LEU A 285 4.06 18.90 -8.81
CA LEU A 285 4.86 18.49 -9.97
C LEU A 285 5.32 19.73 -10.73
N ASP A 286 6.49 19.66 -11.33
CA ASP A 286 7.00 20.71 -12.21
C ASP A 286 6.51 20.44 -13.65
N SER A 287 5.67 21.32 -14.18
CA SER A 287 5.14 21.18 -15.55
C SER A 287 6.09 21.66 -16.64
N SER A 288 7.24 22.25 -16.28
CA SER A 288 8.28 22.67 -17.24
C SER A 288 9.32 21.58 -17.51
N GLU A 289 9.27 20.47 -16.78
CA GLU A 289 10.18 19.34 -16.92
C GLU A 289 9.38 18.04 -17.13
N PRO A 290 9.95 17.02 -17.79
CA PRO A 290 9.35 15.69 -17.84
C PRO A 290 9.21 15.05 -16.45
N LEU A 291 8.19 14.19 -16.30
CA LEU A 291 8.00 13.43 -15.06
C LEU A 291 9.16 12.46 -14.82
N THR A 292 9.63 12.38 -13.57
CA THR A 292 10.74 11.51 -13.18
C THR A 292 10.30 10.31 -12.34
N GLU A 293 11.16 9.30 -12.17
CA GLU A 293 10.89 8.18 -11.26
C GLU A 293 10.68 8.64 -9.80
N LEU A 294 11.36 9.71 -9.39
CA LEU A 294 11.22 10.21 -8.02
C LEU A 294 9.84 10.87 -7.81
N ASP A 295 9.23 11.46 -8.84
CA ASP A 295 7.83 11.93 -8.78
C ASP A 295 6.88 10.76 -8.53
N GLU A 296 7.09 9.64 -9.25
CA GLU A 296 6.30 8.42 -9.11
C GLU A 296 6.44 7.77 -7.73
N ARG A 297 7.66 7.72 -7.19
CA ARG A 297 7.90 7.22 -5.82
C ARG A 297 7.20 8.08 -4.77
N ILE A 298 7.27 9.41 -4.89
CA ILE A 298 6.60 10.34 -3.96
C ILE A 298 5.07 10.22 -4.08
N ALA A 299 4.53 10.13 -5.30
CA ALA A 299 3.12 9.88 -5.54
C ALA A 299 2.66 8.55 -4.92
N GLY A 300 3.47 7.50 -5.06
CA GLY A 300 3.23 6.20 -4.46
C GLY A 300 3.16 6.23 -2.94
N LEU A 301 3.97 7.08 -2.28
CA LEU A 301 3.87 7.29 -0.83
C LEU A 301 2.50 7.88 -0.44
N ALA A 302 2.03 8.92 -1.13
CA ALA A 302 0.72 9.53 -0.84
C ALA A 302 -0.43 8.51 -0.92
N SER A 303 -0.37 7.60 -1.89
CA SER A 303 -1.37 6.54 -2.03
C SER A 303 -1.39 5.53 -0.87
N LYS A 304 -0.27 5.33 -0.16
CA LYS A 304 -0.20 4.38 0.96
C LYS A 304 -0.96 4.87 2.18
N PHE A 305 -0.95 6.18 2.44
CA PHE A 305 -1.56 6.78 3.63
C PHE A 305 -3.08 6.98 3.52
N ASN A 306 -3.72 6.61 2.41
CA ASN A 306 -5.16 6.76 2.20
C ASN A 306 -5.69 8.20 2.44
N LEU A 307 -4.90 9.21 2.06
CA LEU A 307 -5.23 10.62 2.23
C LEU A 307 -6.07 11.17 1.07
N GLY A 308 -6.70 12.33 1.26
CA GLY A 308 -7.16 13.13 0.14
C GLY A 308 -5.95 13.61 -0.67
N VAL A 309 -6.00 13.56 -2.01
CA VAL A 309 -4.87 13.94 -2.86
C VAL A 309 -5.31 14.92 -3.95
N ILE A 310 -4.53 15.99 -4.11
CA ILE A 310 -4.65 16.96 -5.22
C ILE A 310 -3.31 17.01 -5.94
N ILE A 311 -3.32 16.82 -7.25
CA ILE A 311 -2.12 16.94 -8.09
C ILE A 311 -2.00 18.38 -8.59
N VAL A 312 -0.91 19.05 -8.24
CA VAL A 312 -0.65 20.46 -8.54
C VAL A 312 0.45 20.56 -9.57
N LEU A 313 0.10 20.95 -10.80
CA LEU A 313 1.04 21.22 -11.88
C LEU A 313 1.55 22.66 -11.76
N ASN A 314 2.71 22.82 -11.13
CA ASN A 314 3.31 24.12 -10.86
C ASN A 314 4.29 24.52 -11.97
N LYS A 315 4.57 25.83 -12.06
CA LYS A 315 5.34 26.47 -13.15
C LYS A 315 4.65 26.34 -14.51
N TRP A 316 3.31 26.37 -14.51
CA TRP A 316 2.51 26.27 -15.74
C TRP A 316 2.81 27.40 -16.74
N ASP A 317 3.28 28.55 -16.26
CA ASP A 317 3.76 29.67 -17.08
C ASP A 317 4.96 29.33 -17.98
N LYS A 318 5.66 28.23 -17.70
CA LYS A 318 6.83 27.76 -18.45
C LYS A 318 6.60 26.39 -19.10
N SER A 319 5.38 25.86 -19.03
CA SER A 319 5.08 24.57 -19.61
C SER A 319 4.96 24.67 -21.13
N GLU A 320 5.58 23.73 -21.84
CA GLU A 320 5.37 23.52 -23.28
C GLU A 320 4.29 22.46 -23.56
N TRP A 321 3.73 21.85 -22.50
CA TRP A 321 2.72 20.81 -22.60
C TRP A 321 1.32 21.39 -22.77
N GLU A 322 0.50 20.69 -23.55
CA GLU A 322 -0.95 20.87 -23.49
C GLU A 322 -1.50 20.24 -22.20
N PHE A 323 -2.48 20.91 -21.57
CA PHE A 323 -2.99 20.49 -20.25
C PHE A 323 -3.55 19.07 -20.26
N ASP A 324 -4.35 18.74 -21.27
CA ASP A 324 -5.00 17.43 -21.38
C ASP A 324 -3.98 16.31 -21.67
N GLU A 325 -2.91 16.62 -22.40
CA GLU A 325 -1.84 15.67 -22.69
C GLU A 325 -1.08 15.28 -21.41
N LEU A 326 -0.62 16.27 -20.64
CA LEU A 326 0.08 15.99 -19.38
C LEU A 326 -0.86 15.36 -18.34
N CYS A 327 -2.14 15.74 -18.31
CA CYS A 327 -3.12 15.07 -17.44
C CYS A 327 -3.28 13.59 -17.79
N LYS A 328 -3.27 13.24 -19.08
CA LYS A 328 -3.35 11.85 -19.53
C LYS A 328 -2.09 11.08 -19.13
N GLU A 329 -0.91 11.65 -19.36
CA GLU A 329 0.36 11.05 -18.96
C GLU A 329 0.40 10.78 -17.45
N ILE A 330 -0.03 11.76 -16.64
CA ILE A 330 -0.10 11.62 -15.18
C ILE A 330 -1.08 10.51 -14.76
N LYS A 331 -2.26 10.44 -15.38
CA LYS A 331 -3.24 9.38 -15.07
C LYS A 331 -2.75 7.99 -15.48
N ASP A 332 -1.98 7.90 -16.57
CA ASP A 332 -1.40 6.65 -17.04
C ASP A 332 -0.22 6.20 -16.18
N ARG A 333 0.59 7.13 -15.68
CA ARG A 333 1.73 6.82 -14.80
C ARG A 333 1.30 6.60 -13.35
N PHE A 334 0.45 7.47 -12.83
CA PHE A 334 -0.04 7.43 -11.45
C PHE A 334 -1.47 6.84 -11.39
N LYS A 335 -1.66 5.65 -11.98
CA LYS A 335 -2.97 4.96 -12.01
C LYS A 335 -3.60 4.78 -10.61
N PHE A 336 -2.75 4.68 -9.59
CA PHE A 336 -3.14 4.56 -8.19
C PHE A 336 -3.71 5.87 -7.61
N LEU A 337 -3.45 7.02 -8.23
CA LEU A 337 -4.04 8.34 -7.92
C LEU A 337 -5.06 8.80 -8.98
N ALA A 338 -5.63 7.90 -9.78
CA ALA A 338 -6.59 8.28 -10.83
C ALA A 338 -7.85 9.03 -10.30
N TYR A 339 -8.11 8.94 -8.99
CA TYR A 339 -9.17 9.68 -8.30
C TYR A 339 -8.81 11.12 -7.97
N ALA A 340 -7.52 11.49 -8.01
CA ALA A 340 -7.04 12.80 -7.60
C ALA A 340 -7.33 13.87 -8.68
N PRO A 341 -7.95 15.02 -8.33
CA PRO A 341 -8.08 16.13 -9.25
C PRO A 341 -6.71 16.73 -9.58
N ILE A 342 -6.58 17.22 -10.82
CA ILE A 342 -5.37 17.85 -11.33
C ILE A 342 -5.65 19.33 -11.57
N ILE A 343 -4.79 20.20 -11.05
CA ILE A 343 -4.89 21.65 -11.23
C ILE A 343 -3.55 22.24 -11.65
N SER A 344 -3.55 23.13 -12.65
CA SER A 344 -2.36 23.89 -13.02
C SER A 344 -2.30 25.27 -12.35
N VAL A 345 -1.11 25.63 -11.89
CA VAL A 345 -0.83 26.87 -11.17
C VAL A 345 0.53 27.45 -11.58
N SER A 346 0.70 28.75 -11.36
CA SER A 346 2.04 29.38 -11.32
C SER A 346 2.22 30.01 -9.95
N ALA A 347 2.91 29.31 -9.05
CA ALA A 347 3.12 29.81 -7.70
C ALA A 347 3.87 31.15 -7.67
N LEU A 348 4.85 31.33 -8.55
CA LEU A 348 5.62 32.58 -8.62
C LEU A 348 4.80 33.74 -9.20
N GLY A 349 3.98 33.46 -10.22
CA GLY A 349 3.10 34.45 -10.83
C GLY A 349 1.75 34.62 -10.13
N GLY A 350 1.47 33.86 -9.07
CA GLY A 350 0.18 33.85 -8.35
C GLY A 350 -1.02 33.31 -9.15
N LYS A 351 -0.83 32.85 -10.38
CA LYS A 351 -1.94 32.44 -11.26
C LYS A 351 -2.58 31.16 -10.72
N ARG A 352 -3.92 31.22 -10.55
CA ARG A 352 -4.80 30.12 -10.11
C ARG A 352 -4.52 29.55 -8.71
N VAL A 353 -3.60 30.13 -7.93
CA VAL A 353 -3.27 29.63 -6.58
C VAL A 353 -4.47 29.69 -5.65
N HIS A 354 -5.26 30.77 -5.67
CA HIS A 354 -6.50 30.92 -4.90
C HIS A 354 -7.50 29.76 -5.10
N LYS A 355 -7.52 29.12 -6.28
CA LYS A 355 -8.44 27.99 -6.56
C LYS A 355 -8.10 26.73 -5.74
N LEU A 356 -6.89 26.64 -5.20
CA LEU A 356 -6.50 25.50 -4.37
C LEU A 356 -7.29 25.45 -3.06
N TYR A 357 -7.64 26.58 -2.45
CA TYR A 357 -8.45 26.56 -1.22
C TYR A 357 -9.83 25.93 -1.46
N GLY A 358 -10.53 26.34 -2.53
CA GLY A 358 -11.79 25.73 -2.92
C GLY A 358 -11.67 24.23 -3.20
N LEU A 359 -10.60 23.83 -3.91
CA LEU A 359 -10.37 22.41 -4.22
C LEU A 359 -9.99 21.59 -2.98
N ILE A 360 -9.21 22.14 -2.05
CA ILE A 360 -8.89 21.50 -0.76
C ILE A 360 -10.18 21.29 0.04
N GLN A 361 -11.06 22.29 0.11
CA GLN A 361 -12.35 22.16 0.80
C GLN A 361 -13.23 21.10 0.15
N GLU A 362 -13.37 21.11 -1.18
CA GLU A 362 -14.14 20.11 -1.92
C GLU A 362 -13.62 18.69 -1.64
N VAL A 363 -12.31 18.47 -1.74
CA VAL A 363 -11.73 17.17 -1.46
C VAL A 363 -11.88 16.79 0.00
N TYR A 364 -11.75 17.72 0.96
CA TYR A 364 -11.95 17.45 2.38
C TYR A 364 -13.40 17.10 2.73
N GLN A 365 -14.38 17.75 2.09
CA GLN A 365 -15.79 17.40 2.22
C GLN A 365 -16.04 15.97 1.73
N ASN A 366 -15.47 15.59 0.57
CA ASN A 366 -15.54 14.22 0.07
C ASN A 366 -14.83 13.22 1.00
N PHE A 367 -13.70 13.62 1.57
CA PHE A 367 -12.86 12.83 2.47
C PHE A 367 -13.56 12.51 3.81
N THR A 368 -14.39 13.44 4.29
CA THR A 368 -15.12 13.34 5.56
C THR A 368 -16.61 13.00 5.38
N GLN A 369 -17.05 12.72 4.16
CA GLN A 369 -18.46 12.54 3.82
C GLN A 369 -19.10 11.36 4.58
N LYS A 370 -20.24 11.62 5.23
CA LYS A 370 -21.15 10.58 5.75
C LYS A 370 -22.10 10.14 4.64
N ILE A 371 -22.11 8.85 4.36
CA ILE A 371 -22.95 8.20 3.35
C ILE A 371 -24.02 7.40 4.08
N GLN A 372 -25.28 7.71 3.79
CA GLN A 372 -26.41 6.96 4.35
C GLN A 372 -26.37 5.49 3.94
N THR A 373 -26.53 4.59 4.91
CA THR A 373 -26.50 3.13 4.73
C THR A 373 -27.51 2.68 3.67
N SER A 374 -28.71 3.25 3.64
CA SER A 374 -29.74 2.94 2.65
C SER A 374 -29.28 3.21 1.21
N LYS A 375 -28.78 4.43 0.96
CA LYS A 375 -28.28 4.86 -0.35
C LYS A 375 -27.03 4.10 -0.77
N LEU A 376 -26.15 3.79 0.18
CA LEU A 376 -24.98 2.94 -0.06
C LEU A 376 -25.40 1.54 -0.56
N ASN A 377 -26.36 0.92 0.10
CA ASN A 377 -26.88 -0.39 -0.27
C ASN A 377 -27.61 -0.39 -1.61
N GLU A 378 -28.34 0.69 -1.92
CA GLU A 378 -28.96 0.90 -3.23
C GLU A 378 -27.91 0.86 -4.34
N VAL A 379 -26.87 1.70 -4.25
CA VAL A 379 -25.79 1.77 -5.24
C VAL A 379 -25.05 0.43 -5.40
N VAL A 380 -24.72 -0.24 -4.29
CA VAL A 380 -24.08 -1.57 -4.33
C VAL A 380 -25.01 -2.62 -4.95
N GLY A 381 -26.30 -2.58 -4.62
CA GLY A 381 -27.32 -3.47 -5.17
C GLY A 381 -27.49 -3.28 -6.68
N GLU A 382 -27.52 -2.05 -7.18
CA GLU A 382 -27.57 -1.75 -8.61
C GLU A 382 -26.30 -2.20 -9.32
N ALA A 383 -25.13 -1.89 -8.75
CA ALA A 383 -23.84 -2.27 -9.32
C ALA A 383 -23.69 -3.79 -9.44
N THR A 384 -24.16 -4.55 -8.45
CA THR A 384 -24.12 -6.02 -8.44
C THR A 384 -25.17 -6.66 -9.36
N LYS A 385 -26.32 -6.00 -9.60
CA LYS A 385 -27.29 -6.43 -10.61
C LYS A 385 -26.76 -6.25 -12.03
N LEU A 386 -26.15 -5.10 -12.31
CA LEU A 386 -25.60 -4.78 -13.63
C LEU A 386 -24.41 -5.66 -13.97
N HIS A 387 -23.52 -5.88 -13.00
CA HIS A 387 -22.34 -6.71 -13.14
C HIS A 387 -22.28 -7.72 -11.99
N PRO A 388 -22.86 -8.93 -12.14
CA PRO A 388 -22.87 -9.94 -11.09
C PRO A 388 -21.47 -10.39 -10.64
N ILE A 389 -21.33 -10.68 -9.35
CA ILE A 389 -20.08 -11.21 -8.79
C ILE A 389 -19.83 -12.62 -9.36
N PRO A 390 -18.63 -12.91 -9.89
CA PRO A 390 -18.29 -14.26 -10.34
C PRO A 390 -18.48 -15.30 -9.24
N ARG A 391 -18.92 -16.51 -9.63
CA ARG A 391 -19.02 -17.64 -8.70
C ARG A 391 -17.63 -18.15 -8.36
N GLU A 392 -17.44 -18.54 -7.11
CA GLU A 392 -16.20 -19.15 -6.64
C GLU A 392 -16.42 -20.63 -6.40
N LYS A 393 -15.69 -21.49 -7.14
CA LYS A 393 -15.83 -22.96 -7.09
C LYS A 393 -17.30 -23.42 -7.19
N GLY A 394 -18.06 -22.79 -8.10
CA GLY A 394 -19.48 -23.08 -8.34
C GLY A 394 -20.46 -22.50 -7.31
N LYS A 395 -19.99 -21.97 -6.18
CA LYS A 395 -20.83 -21.35 -5.14
C LYS A 395 -21.06 -19.86 -5.43
N SER A 396 -22.26 -19.37 -5.12
CA SER A 396 -22.59 -17.94 -5.28
C SER A 396 -21.82 -17.09 -4.26
N VAL A 397 -21.24 -15.98 -4.72
CA VAL A 397 -20.72 -14.91 -3.86
C VAL A 397 -21.80 -13.83 -3.79
N LYS A 398 -22.19 -13.44 -2.58
CA LYS A 398 -23.28 -12.50 -2.34
C LYS A 398 -22.86 -11.46 -1.31
N ILE A 399 -23.01 -10.19 -1.67
CA ILE A 399 -23.00 -9.07 -0.72
C ILE A 399 -24.40 -9.00 -0.12
N TYR A 400 -24.48 -9.07 1.21
CA TYR A 400 -25.73 -8.95 1.95
C TYR A 400 -26.10 -7.48 2.13
N TYR A 401 -25.14 -6.70 2.63
CA TYR A 401 -25.26 -5.26 2.78
C TYR A 401 -23.87 -4.62 2.84
N ALA A 402 -23.84 -3.29 2.71
CA ALA A 402 -22.67 -2.44 2.88
C ALA A 402 -22.94 -1.39 3.95
N VAL A 403 -21.92 -1.05 4.75
CA VAL A 403 -22.00 -0.02 5.79
C VAL A 403 -20.73 0.82 5.77
N GLN A 404 -20.86 2.14 5.94
CA GLN A 404 -19.70 3.00 6.15
C GLN A 404 -19.32 2.93 7.63
N PHE A 405 -18.05 2.62 7.89
CA PHE A 405 -17.53 2.44 9.24
C PHE A 405 -16.39 3.36 9.67
N GLY A 406 -15.96 4.22 8.76
CA GLY A 406 -14.99 5.24 9.10
C GLY A 406 -15.06 6.40 8.14
N PHE A 407 -14.42 7.48 8.58
CA PHE A 407 -14.33 8.75 7.89
C PHE A 407 -12.85 9.11 7.74
N ALA A 408 -12.57 10.04 6.83
CA ALA A 408 -11.22 10.57 6.63
C ALA A 408 -10.17 9.45 6.39
N PRO A 409 -10.33 8.59 5.35
CA PRO A 409 -11.31 8.64 4.26
C PRO A 409 -12.58 7.79 4.51
N PRO A 410 -13.58 7.77 3.60
CA PRO A 410 -14.70 6.84 3.68
C PRO A 410 -14.23 5.38 3.67
N ARG A 411 -14.44 4.70 4.80
CA ARG A 411 -14.18 3.26 4.97
C ARG A 411 -15.50 2.52 4.93
N ILE A 412 -15.64 1.57 4.01
CA ILE A 412 -16.89 0.86 3.74
C ILE A 412 -16.67 -0.64 3.87
N ALA A 413 -17.44 -1.28 4.76
CA ALA A 413 -17.47 -2.71 4.92
C ALA A 413 -18.50 -3.31 3.95
N LEU A 414 -18.10 -4.35 3.22
CA LEU A 414 -18.98 -5.17 2.38
C LEU A 414 -19.24 -6.48 3.11
N VAL A 415 -20.39 -6.59 3.76
CA VAL A 415 -20.75 -7.81 4.49
C VAL A 415 -21.25 -8.84 3.50
N MET A 416 -20.53 -9.94 3.39
CA MET A 416 -20.74 -10.96 2.38
C MET A 416 -20.52 -12.37 2.90
N ASN A 417 -20.95 -13.36 2.12
CA ASN A 417 -20.80 -14.76 2.49
C ASN A 417 -19.38 -15.32 2.28
N LYS A 418 -18.57 -14.66 1.45
CA LYS A 418 -17.24 -15.12 1.04
C LYS A 418 -16.28 -13.94 0.75
N PRO A 419 -15.73 -13.29 1.78
CA PRO A 419 -14.82 -12.14 1.66
C PRO A 419 -13.62 -12.39 0.73
N ARG A 420 -12.98 -13.56 0.89
CA ARG A 420 -11.79 -13.94 0.12
C ARG A 420 -12.07 -14.17 -1.36
N ALA A 421 -13.33 -14.39 -1.73
CA ALA A 421 -13.74 -14.60 -3.12
C ALA A 421 -13.87 -13.29 -3.92
N LEU A 422 -13.87 -12.13 -3.25
CA LEU A 422 -14.02 -10.84 -3.91
C LEU A 422 -12.71 -10.41 -4.55
N HIS A 423 -12.53 -10.74 -5.82
CA HIS A 423 -11.35 -10.37 -6.58
C HIS A 423 -11.12 -8.84 -6.65
N PHE A 424 -9.85 -8.42 -6.68
CA PHE A 424 -9.47 -6.99 -6.65
C PHE A 424 -10.10 -6.17 -7.78
N SER A 425 -10.29 -6.76 -8.96
CA SER A 425 -10.92 -6.08 -10.11
C SER A 425 -12.38 -5.71 -9.82
N TYR A 426 -13.10 -6.58 -9.11
CA TYR A 426 -14.48 -6.31 -8.72
C TYR A 426 -14.55 -5.28 -7.59
N LYS A 427 -13.62 -5.35 -6.62
CA LYS A 427 -13.44 -4.29 -5.61
C LYS A 427 -13.20 -2.93 -6.26
N ARG A 428 -12.32 -2.85 -7.28
CA ARG A 428 -12.07 -1.62 -8.05
C ARG A 428 -13.31 -1.13 -8.80
N TYR A 429 -14.07 -2.04 -9.40
CA TYR A 429 -15.34 -1.71 -10.06
C TYR A 429 -16.33 -1.08 -9.07
N LEU A 430 -16.55 -1.71 -7.91
CA LEU A 430 -17.42 -1.15 -6.86
C LEU A 430 -16.91 0.20 -6.35
N THR A 431 -15.62 0.32 -6.07
CA THR A 431 -14.98 1.59 -5.66
C THR A 431 -15.27 2.70 -6.67
N ASN A 432 -15.17 2.42 -7.97
CA ASN A 432 -15.45 3.41 -9.01
C ASN A 432 -16.94 3.77 -9.07
N LYS A 433 -17.84 2.79 -8.93
CA LYS A 433 -19.28 3.05 -8.89
C LYS A 433 -19.70 3.90 -7.69
N LEU A 434 -19.14 3.62 -6.53
CA LEU A 434 -19.34 4.42 -5.32
C LEU A 434 -18.80 5.84 -5.52
N ARG A 435 -17.59 5.98 -6.10
CA ARG A 435 -17.00 7.29 -6.38
C ARG A 435 -17.86 8.13 -7.32
N GLU A 436 -18.38 7.55 -8.40
CA GLU A 436 -19.29 8.23 -9.32
C GLU A 436 -20.58 8.66 -8.61
N SER A 437 -21.18 7.78 -7.81
CA SER A 437 -22.50 7.99 -7.21
C SER A 437 -22.48 9.00 -6.05
N PHE A 438 -21.36 9.09 -5.33
CA PHE A 438 -21.18 9.96 -4.17
C PHE A 438 -20.23 11.14 -4.42
N SER A 439 -19.76 11.33 -5.66
CA SER A 439 -18.86 12.41 -6.04
C SER A 439 -17.55 12.47 -5.25
N LEU A 440 -16.97 11.30 -4.92
CA LEU A 440 -15.77 11.17 -4.07
C LEU A 440 -14.45 11.52 -4.81
N SER A 441 -14.43 12.63 -5.53
CA SER A 441 -13.24 13.15 -6.21
C SER A 441 -12.17 13.53 -5.19
N GLY A 442 -10.91 13.23 -5.50
CA GLY A 442 -9.76 13.49 -4.62
C GLY A 442 -9.65 12.58 -3.42
N THR A 443 -10.62 11.69 -3.19
CA THR A 443 -10.70 10.85 -2.00
C THR A 443 -10.55 9.36 -2.34
N PRO A 444 -9.66 8.62 -1.65
CA PRO A 444 -9.62 7.17 -1.73
C PRO A 444 -10.86 6.57 -1.05
N VAL A 445 -11.33 5.42 -1.54
CA VAL A 445 -12.45 4.69 -0.92
C VAL A 445 -11.92 3.35 -0.45
N VAL A 446 -11.94 3.14 0.86
CA VAL A 446 -11.42 1.91 1.48
C VAL A 446 -12.55 0.89 1.57
N LEU A 447 -12.60 -0.05 0.62
CA LEU A 447 -13.56 -1.17 0.66
C LEU A 447 -12.98 -2.38 1.39
N ILE A 448 -13.65 -2.88 2.42
CA ILE A 448 -13.23 -4.05 3.20
C ILE A 448 -14.30 -5.15 3.13
N PRO A 449 -14.03 -6.29 2.46
CA PRO A 449 -14.91 -7.45 2.51
C PRO A 449 -14.89 -8.10 3.90
N LYS A 450 -16.06 -8.37 4.48
CA LYS A 450 -16.22 -8.98 5.83
C LYS A 450 -17.22 -10.14 5.80
N ASN A 451 -16.98 -11.15 6.64
CA ASN A 451 -17.92 -12.27 6.83
C ASN A 451 -19.11 -11.80 7.68
N ARG A 452 -20.23 -12.51 7.57
CA ARG A 452 -21.39 -12.27 8.44
C ARG A 452 -21.21 -13.03 9.76
N GLY A 453 -20.97 -12.32 10.86
CA GLY A 453 -20.98 -12.87 12.22
C GLY A 453 -19.72 -13.62 12.66
N GLU A 454 -18.52 -13.20 12.25
CA GLU A 454 -17.29 -13.62 12.94
C GLU A 454 -17.06 -12.67 14.12
N SER A 455 -17.48 -13.07 15.32
CA SER A 455 -16.85 -12.64 16.58
C SER A 455 -15.59 -13.47 16.79
N ASP A 456 -14.51 -12.86 17.30
CA ASP A 456 -13.19 -13.50 17.42
C ASP A 456 -13.09 -14.69 18.42
N GLU A 457 -14.20 -15.25 18.89
CA GLU A 457 -14.23 -16.37 19.84
C GLU A 457 -13.99 -17.75 19.22
N ASP A 458 -14.05 -17.92 17.90
CA ASP A 458 -13.93 -19.26 17.26
C ASP A 458 -12.52 -19.60 16.75
N LYS A 459 -11.47 -19.00 17.32
CA LYS A 459 -10.07 -19.37 17.04
C LYS A 459 -9.30 -19.75 18.31
N GLU A 460 -9.75 -20.78 19.00
CA GLU A 460 -8.88 -21.60 19.89
C GLU A 460 -8.30 -22.81 19.17
#